data_AF-A0A9P7F8T9-F1
#
_entry.id   AF-A0A9P7F8T9-F1
#
_cell.length_a   1.000
_cell.length_b   1.000
_cell.length_c   1.000
_cell.angle_alpha   90.00
_cell.angle_beta   90.00
_cell.angle_gamma   90.00
#
_symmetry.space_group_name_H-M   'P 1'
#
loop_
_entity.id
_entity.type
_entity.pdbx_description
1 polymer ?
#
loop_
_entity_poly.entity_id
_entity_poly.type
_entity_poly.pdbx_seq_one_letter_code
_entity_poly.pdbx_strand_id
1 'polypeptide(L)'
;MFLALEHSSEAAYEDIRTAGSSSMLSVVVDHMCINTCVAFVGPYADRETCPERRTLRYDQVKLQSSRGKVKVLQAVFHTIPIGPHMQALWRNLDSARQMQYRRQRTQQIAVELI
;
A
#
# COMPACT_ATOMS: atom_id res chain seq x y z
N MET A 1 2.90 7.12 7.48
CA MET A 1 3.91 7.11 6.39
C MET A 1 3.54 5.95 5.48
N PHE A 2 2.69 6.22 4.50
CA PHE A 2 2.23 5.25 3.52
C PHE A 2 3.32 5.18 2.45
N LEU A 3 4.08 4.09 2.42
CA LEU A 3 5.06 3.88 1.37
C LEU A 3 4.29 3.50 0.10
N ALA A 4 4.04 4.49 -0.76
CA ALA A 4 3.63 4.26 -2.13
C ALA A 4 4.85 3.65 -2.87
N LEU A 5 4.74 2.36 -3.20
CA LEU A 5 5.75 1.60 -3.94
C LEU A 5 5.69 1.99 -5.43
N GLU A 6 6.12 3.20 -5.78
CA GLU A 6 6.07 3.66 -7.17
C GLU A 6 7.26 3.19 -8.03
N HIS A 7 8.23 2.45 -7.50
CA HIS A 7 9.47 2.10 -8.25
C HIS A 7 9.95 0.64 -8.10
N SER A 8 9.17 -0.27 -7.50
CA SER A 8 9.56 -1.69 -7.46
C SER A 8 9.15 -2.39 -8.76
N SER A 9 10.03 -3.21 -9.34
CA SER A 9 9.66 -4.11 -10.43
C SER A 9 8.45 -4.96 -10.03
N GLU A 10 7.61 -5.32 -11.00
CA GLU A 10 6.39 -6.11 -10.78
C GLU A 10 6.68 -7.42 -10.01
N ALA A 11 7.86 -8.00 -10.20
CA ALA A 11 8.36 -9.14 -9.43
C ALA A 11 8.59 -8.83 -7.95
N ALA A 12 9.24 -7.70 -7.62
CA ALA A 12 9.48 -7.31 -6.24
C ALA A 12 8.18 -6.97 -5.49
N TYR A 13 7.19 -6.42 -6.20
CA TYR A 13 5.85 -6.20 -5.66
C TYR A 13 5.17 -7.53 -5.29
N GLU A 14 5.35 -8.54 -6.13
CA GLU A 14 4.73 -9.84 -5.95
C GLU A 14 5.34 -10.67 -4.82
N ASP A 15 6.66 -10.57 -4.66
CA ASP A 15 7.36 -11.15 -3.51
C ASP A 15 6.85 -10.55 -2.20
N ILE A 16 6.69 -9.22 -2.14
CA ILE A 16 6.16 -8.52 -0.97
C ILE A 16 4.69 -8.92 -0.69
N ARG A 17 3.86 -9.06 -1.72
CA ARG A 17 2.46 -9.52 -1.59
C ARG A 17 2.39 -10.94 -1.03
N THR A 18 3.24 -11.83 -1.54
CA THR A 18 3.34 -13.22 -1.09
C THR A 18 3.84 -13.31 0.35
N ALA A 19 4.85 -12.51 0.70
CA ALA A 19 5.37 -12.40 2.07
C ALA A 19 4.33 -11.81 3.05
N GLY A 20 3.54 -10.82 2.63
CA GLY A 20 2.41 -10.31 3.40
C GLY A 20 1.40 -11.41 3.68
N SER A 21 1.02 -12.17 2.65
CA SER A 21 0.00 -13.22 2.73
C SER A 21 0.43 -14.45 3.56
N SER A 22 1.74 -14.65 3.75
CA SER A 22 2.33 -15.74 4.54
C SER A 22 2.81 -15.32 5.93
N SER A 23 2.89 -14.01 6.20
CA SER A 23 3.14 -13.47 7.54
C SER A 23 1.82 -13.11 8.22
N MET A 24 1.85 -12.82 9.53
CA MET A 24 0.68 -12.34 10.30
C MET A 24 0.13 -10.97 9.83
N LEU A 25 0.46 -10.53 8.61
CA LEU A 25 0.12 -9.25 8.02
C LEU A 25 -1.02 -9.43 7.02
N SER A 26 -2.25 -9.06 7.39
CA SER A 26 -3.33 -9.02 6.41
C SER A 26 -3.10 -7.89 5.40
N VAL A 27 -2.96 -8.22 4.11
CA VAL A 27 -2.96 -7.23 3.03
C VAL A 27 -4.38 -6.70 2.85
N VAL A 28 -4.57 -5.39 2.90
CA VAL A 28 -5.85 -4.73 2.62
C VAL A 28 -5.84 -4.29 1.16
N VAL A 29 -6.90 -4.62 0.41
CA VAL A 29 -7.02 -4.26 -1.01
C VAL A 29 -8.12 -3.24 -1.17
N ASP A 30 -7.75 -2.04 -1.62
CA ASP A 30 -8.67 -0.93 -1.85
C ASP A 30 -8.75 -0.61 -3.35
N HIS A 31 -9.89 -0.11 -3.81
CA HIS A 31 -10.04 0.26 -5.22
C HIS A 31 -9.37 1.63 -5.43
N MET A 32 -8.75 1.85 -6.58
CA MET A 32 -8.12 3.16 -6.87
C MET A 32 -8.39 3.65 -8.29
N CYS A 33 -8.16 4.94 -8.50
CA CYS A 33 -8.04 5.52 -9.82
C CYS A 33 -6.74 5.06 -10.50
N ILE A 34 -6.86 4.54 -11.73
CA ILE A 34 -5.74 4.07 -12.54
C ILE A 34 -4.65 5.11 -12.81
N ASN A 35 -4.99 6.40 -12.81
CA ASN A 35 -4.09 7.47 -13.27
C ASN A 35 -3.59 8.40 -12.16
N THR A 36 -4.23 8.39 -10.99
CA THR A 36 -3.94 9.32 -9.90
C THR A 36 -3.73 8.65 -8.56
N CYS A 37 -3.86 7.32 -8.50
CA CYS A 37 -3.76 6.53 -7.26
C CYS A 37 -4.75 6.94 -6.15
N VAL A 38 -5.73 7.80 -6.47
CA VAL A 38 -6.79 8.20 -5.53
C VAL A 38 -7.63 6.97 -5.17
N ALA A 39 -7.65 6.61 -3.90
CA ALA A 39 -8.39 5.47 -3.40
C ALA A 39 -9.89 5.78 -3.24
N PHE A 40 -10.74 4.85 -3.66
CA PHE A 40 -12.20 4.90 -3.47
C PHE A 40 -12.55 4.32 -2.09
N VAL A 41 -12.17 5.06 -1.05
CA VAL A 41 -12.37 4.71 0.36
C VAL A 41 -13.06 5.84 1.11
N GLY A 42 -13.66 5.53 2.26
CA GLY A 42 -14.31 6.53 3.12
C GLY A 42 -15.36 7.36 2.37
N PRO A 43 -15.29 8.71 2.38
CA PRO A 43 -16.23 9.57 1.64
C PRO A 43 -16.29 9.36 0.12
N TYR A 44 -15.29 8.67 -0.44
CA TYR A 44 -15.21 8.35 -1.86
C TYR A 44 -15.62 6.90 -2.18
N ALA A 45 -16.04 6.12 -1.18
CA ALA A 45 -16.33 4.69 -1.32
C ALA A 45 -17.42 4.39 -2.36
N ASP A 46 -18.43 5.24 -2.48
CA ASP A 46 -19.56 5.05 -3.40
C ASP A 46 -19.34 5.70 -4.77
N ARG A 47 -18.19 6.36 -4.98
CA ARG A 47 -17.92 6.98 -6.28
C ARG A 47 -17.53 5.92 -7.31
N GLU A 48 -18.07 6.06 -8.51
CA GLU A 48 -17.69 5.26 -9.68
C GLU A 48 -16.74 6.02 -10.62
N THR A 49 -16.49 7.30 -10.34
CA THR A 49 -15.67 8.19 -11.16
C THR A 49 -14.65 8.91 -10.30
N CYS A 50 -13.40 8.95 -10.75
CA CYS A 50 -12.32 9.64 -10.07
C CYS A 50 -12.62 11.15 -9.99
N PRO A 51 -12.48 11.78 -8.81
CA PRO A 51 -12.71 13.21 -8.65
C PRO A 51 -11.70 14.08 -9.42
N GLU A 52 -10.47 13.63 -9.60
CA GLU A 52 -9.40 14.43 -10.20
C GLU A 52 -9.39 14.39 -11.73
N ARG A 53 -9.45 13.19 -12.32
CA ARG A 53 -9.31 13.00 -13.78
C ARG A 53 -10.54 12.41 -14.46
N ARG A 54 -11.65 12.26 -13.73
CA ARG A 54 -12.92 11.70 -14.24
C ARG A 54 -12.79 10.33 -14.91
N THR A 55 -11.74 9.59 -14.59
CA THR A 55 -11.56 8.20 -15.01
C THR A 55 -12.56 7.30 -14.29
N LEU A 56 -12.98 6.23 -14.96
CA LEU A 56 -13.97 5.31 -14.43
C LEU A 56 -13.32 4.27 -13.53
N ARG A 57 -13.97 3.97 -12.40
CA ARG A 57 -13.50 2.98 -11.43
C ARG A 57 -13.51 1.56 -12.00
N TYR A 58 -14.45 1.28 -12.89
CA TYR A 58 -14.65 -0.03 -13.49
C TYR A 58 -14.26 -0.06 -14.96
N ASP A 59 -13.78 -1.22 -15.40
CA ASP A 59 -13.52 -1.56 -16.79
C ASP A 59 -14.85 -1.55 -17.57
N GLN A 60 -14.98 -0.58 -18.47
CA GLN A 60 -16.20 -0.39 -19.24
C GLN A 60 -16.44 -1.48 -20.26
N VAL A 61 -15.40 -2.10 -20.80
CA VAL A 61 -15.54 -3.18 -21.79
C VAL A 61 -16.20 -4.39 -21.12
N LYS A 62 -15.73 -4.76 -19.94
CA LYS A 62 -16.31 -5.88 -19.15
C LYS A 62 -17.69 -5.55 -18.59
N LEU A 63 -17.91 -4.29 -18.20
CA LEU A 63 -19.21 -3.86 -17.72
C LEU A 63 -20.26 -3.89 -18.84
N GLN A 64 -19.93 -3.40 -20.03
CA GLN A 64 -20.84 -3.40 -21.17
C GLN A 64 -21.11 -4.82 -21.70
N SER A 65 -20.07 -5.66 -21.84
CA SER A 65 -20.24 -7.04 -22.32
C SER A 65 -21.10 -7.89 -21.40
N SER A 66 -21.08 -7.60 -20.09
CA SER A 66 -21.92 -8.25 -19.09
C SER A 66 -23.29 -7.61 -18.89
N ARG A 67 -23.65 -6.59 -19.68
CA ARG A 67 -24.89 -5.79 -19.53
C ARG A 67 -25.03 -5.20 -18.12
N GLY A 68 -23.94 -4.69 -17.56
CA GLY A 68 -23.89 -4.05 -16.25
C GLY A 68 -23.74 -5.00 -15.06
N LYS A 69 -23.66 -6.32 -15.28
CA LYS A 69 -23.65 -7.32 -14.20
C LYS A 69 -22.27 -7.54 -13.58
N VAL A 70 -21.21 -7.44 -14.37
CA VAL A 70 -19.83 -7.71 -13.93
C VAL A 70 -19.08 -6.40 -13.82
N LYS A 71 -18.76 -6.01 -12.58
CA LYS A 71 -17.96 -4.84 -12.25
C LYS A 71 -16.52 -5.28 -11.96
N VAL A 72 -15.64 -5.14 -12.94
CA VAL A 72 -14.19 -5.37 -12.77
C VAL A 72 -13.51 -4.03 -12.54
N LEU A 73 -12.66 -3.95 -11.53
CA LEU A 73 -11.91 -2.75 -11.20
C LEU A 73 -10.84 -2.47 -12.24
N GLN A 74 -10.63 -1.18 -12.53
CA GLN A 74 -9.51 -0.78 -13.40
C GLN A 74 -8.17 -0.86 -12.66
N ALA A 75 -8.15 -0.57 -11.35
CA ALA A 75 -6.94 -0.59 -10.55
C ALA A 75 -7.26 -0.81 -9.06
N VAL A 76 -6.31 -1.39 -8.34
CA VAL A 76 -6.36 -1.63 -6.90
C VAL A 76 -5.07 -1.19 -6.22
N PHE A 77 -5.18 -0.79 -4.96
CA PHE A 77 -4.06 -0.51 -4.07
C PHE A 77 -3.98 -1.62 -3.02
N HIS A 78 -2.78 -2.16 -2.81
CA HIS A 78 -2.53 -3.10 -1.72
C HIS A 78 -1.84 -2.37 -0.57
N THR A 79 -2.53 -2.27 0.56
CA THR A 79 -2.01 -1.69 1.79
C THR A 79 -1.52 -2.81 2.71
N ILE A 80 -0.24 -2.77 3.08
CA ILE A 80 0.31 -3.65 4.11
C ILE A 80 0.38 -2.87 5.43
N PRO A 81 -0.45 -3.19 6.43
CA PRO A 81 -0.45 -2.50 7.71
C PRO A 81 0.76 -2.95 8.54
N ILE A 82 1.93 -2.37 8.25
CA ILE A 82 3.19 -2.70 8.93
C ILE A 82 3.25 -2.18 10.38
N GLY A 83 2.39 -1.22 10.73
CA GLY A 83 2.34 -0.58 12.06
C GLY A 83 2.19 -1.58 13.21
N PRO A 84 1.14 -2.42 13.24
CA PRO A 84 0.96 -3.45 14.25
C PRO A 84 2.15 -4.41 14.39
N HIS A 85 2.78 -4.79 13.28
CA HIS A 85 3.95 -5.65 13.30
C HIS A 85 5.16 -4.94 13.93
N MET A 86 5.42 -3.68 13.55
CA MET A 86 6.44 -2.88 14.22
C MET A 86 6.14 -2.71 15.71
N GLN A 87 4.89 -2.48 16.10
CA GLN A 87 4.49 -2.38 17.50
C GLN A 87 4.79 -3.68 18.27
N ALA A 88 4.58 -4.84 17.65
CA ALA A 88 4.95 -6.13 18.23
C ALA A 88 6.47 -6.28 18.37
N LEU A 89 7.26 -5.89 17.36
CA LEU A 89 8.72 -5.90 17.42
C LEU A 89 9.25 -5.00 18.54
N TRP A 90 8.65 -3.83 18.76
CA TRP A 90 9.01 -2.93 19.85
C TRP A 90 8.72 -3.49 21.26
N ARG A 91 7.86 -4.51 21.40
CA ARG A 91 7.59 -5.17 22.70
C ARG A 91 8.69 -6.15 23.10
N ASN A 92 9.51 -6.61 22.16
CA ASN A 92 10.66 -7.47 22.44
C ASN A 92 11.91 -6.60 22.67
N LEU A 93 12.65 -6.86 23.76
CA LEU A 93 13.81 -6.05 24.14
C LEU A 93 14.91 -6.04 23.08
N ASP A 94 15.24 -7.20 22.51
CA ASP A 94 16.33 -7.33 21.54
C ASP A 94 15.95 -6.70 20.20
N SER A 95 14.74 -6.96 19.73
CA SER A 95 14.21 -6.31 18.52
C SER A 95 14.11 -4.79 18.70
N ALA A 96 13.62 -4.30 19.85
CA ALA A 96 13.54 -2.87 20.13
C ALA A 96 14.92 -2.19 20.12
N ARG A 97 15.96 -2.85 20.64
CA ARG A 97 17.36 -2.37 20.55
C ARG A 97 17.81 -2.26 19.10
N GLN A 98 17.54 -3.29 18.29
CA GLN A 98 17.91 -3.29 16.86
C GLN A 98 17.18 -2.19 16.07
N MET A 99 15.90 -1.93 16.38
CA MET A 99 15.10 -0.89 15.71
C MET A 99 15.62 0.55 15.95
N GLN A 100 16.56 0.76 16.86
CA GLN A 100 17.21 2.05 17.09
C GLN A 100 18.36 2.35 16.12
N TYR A 101 18.72 1.42 15.23
CA TYR A 101 19.86 1.56 14.30
C TYR A 101 19.88 2.90 13.56
N ARG A 102 18.76 3.31 12.94
CA ARG A 102 18.71 4.58 12.20
C ARG A 102 19.08 5.77 13.09
N ARG A 103 18.53 5.85 14.31
CA ARG A 103 18.85 6.92 15.27
C ARG A 103 20.33 6.91 15.63
N GLN A 104 20.86 5.74 15.97
CA GLN A 104 22.26 5.57 16.37
C GLN A 104 23.22 5.96 15.24
N ARG A 105 22.98 5.51 14.01
CA ARG A 105 23.82 5.85 12.85
C ARG A 105 23.71 7.31 12.48
N THR A 106 22.53 7.91 12.50
CA THR A 106 22.38 9.35 12.26
C THR A 106 23.16 10.17 13.28
N GLN A 107 23.15 9.77 14.56
CA GLN A 107 23.96 10.43 15.59
C GLN A 107 25.47 10.26 15.36
N GLN A 108 25.92 9.05 14.99
CA GLN A 108 27.33 8.80 14.67
C GLN A 108 27.81 9.65 13.49
N ILE A 109 27.07 9.65 12.38
CA ILE A 109 27.41 10.45 11.20
C ILE A 109 27.39 11.95 11.51
N ALA A 110 26.44 12.42 12.33
CA ALA A 110 26.40 13.83 12.73
C ALA A 110 27.65 14.25 13.51
N VAL A 111 28.24 13.35 14.32
CA VAL A 111 29.50 13.59 15.02
C VAL A 111 30.70 13.55 14.06
N GLU A 112 30.71 12.64 13.09
CA GLU A 112 31.79 12.52 12.09
C GLU A 112 31.92 13.74 11.16
N LEU A 113 30.85 14.53 11.01
CA LEU A 113 30.78 15.71 10.14
C LEU A 113 31.10 17.04 10.86
N ILE A 114 31.45 16.99 12.14
CA ILE A 114 31.89 18.15 12.96
C ILE A 114 33.40 18.06 13.15
#